data_AF-A0A930WPE6-F1
#
_entry.id   AF-A0A930WPE6-F1
#
_cell.length_a   1.000
_cell.length_b   1.000
_cell.length_c   1.000
_cell.angle_alpha   90.00
_cell.angle_beta   90.00
_cell.angle_gamma   90.00
#
_symmetry.space_group_name_H-M   'P 1'
#
loop_
_entity.id
_entity.type
_entity.pdbx_description
1 polymer ?
#
loop_
_entity_poly.entity_id
_entity_poly.type
_entity_poly.pdbx_seq_one_letter_code
_entity_poly.pdbx_strand_id
1 'polypeptide(L)'
;SVIDQIPGVDKQAAMDNFPAMRVALQAGTIDAYVSELPEAISAQAANSDFVMVKLTDGFKASPEDTQTAVGVKKDSPLTKEINEALKTISSEERQQIMQDAIKNQPAAE
;
A
#
# COMPACT_ATOMS: atom_id res chain seq x y z
N SER A 1 -2.79 -8.85 13.50
CA SER A 1 -2.18 -7.92 12.53
C SER A 1 -1.14 -8.68 11.70
N VAL A 2 -0.79 -8.22 10.50
CA VAL A 2 0.27 -8.84 9.67
C VAL A 2 1.63 -8.79 10.36
N ILE A 3 1.91 -7.73 11.14
CA ILE A 3 3.18 -7.57 11.87
C ILE A 3 3.37 -8.67 12.93
N ASP A 4 2.29 -9.15 13.55
CA ASP A 4 2.35 -10.18 14.60
C ASP A 4 2.83 -11.54 14.06
N GLN A 5 2.93 -11.70 12.72
CA GLN A 5 3.40 -12.90 12.06
C GLN A 5 4.93 -12.93 11.90
N ILE A 6 5.64 -11.86 12.22
CA ILE A 6 7.10 -11.75 12.12
C ILE A 6 7.71 -12.34 13.41
N PRO A 7 8.46 -13.47 13.35
CA PRO A 7 9.05 -14.07 14.53
C PRO A 7 10.07 -13.14 15.21
N GLY A 8 9.92 -12.93 16.52
CA GLY A 8 10.84 -12.11 17.31
C GLY A 8 10.74 -10.60 17.06
N VAL A 9 9.67 -10.13 16.41
CA VAL A 9 9.48 -8.70 16.14
C VAL A 9 9.33 -7.89 17.42
N ASP A 10 10.09 -6.80 17.54
CA ASP A 10 9.83 -5.75 18.53
C ASP A 10 8.82 -4.74 17.96
N LYS A 11 7.55 -5.10 18.07
CA LYS A 11 6.45 -4.33 17.48
C LYS A 11 6.29 -2.99 18.21
N GLN A 12 6.55 -1.91 17.48
CA GLN A 12 6.29 -0.55 17.96
C GLN A 12 4.79 -0.18 17.94
N ALA A 13 4.45 0.88 18.66
CA ALA A 13 3.11 1.48 18.61
C ALA A 13 2.78 1.93 17.18
N ALA A 14 1.51 1.78 16.79
CA ALA A 14 1.04 2.24 15.49
C ALA A 14 1.19 3.76 15.37
N MET A 15 1.75 4.21 14.26
CA MET A 15 1.90 5.63 13.93
C MET A 15 0.72 6.11 13.09
N ASP A 16 0.48 7.42 13.11
CA ASP A 16 -0.74 8.02 12.53
C ASP A 16 -0.80 7.98 11.00
N ASN A 17 0.36 7.98 10.31
CA ASN A 17 0.42 8.05 8.85
C ASN A 17 1.78 7.62 8.28
N PHE A 18 1.87 7.46 6.95
CA PHE A 18 3.09 7.07 6.25
C PHE A 18 4.25 8.07 6.37
N PRO A 19 4.06 9.40 6.26
CA PRO A 19 5.14 10.35 6.52
C PRO A 19 5.82 10.16 7.88
N ALA A 20 5.04 9.97 8.95
CA ALA A 20 5.58 9.69 10.28
C ALA A 20 6.39 8.38 10.32
N MET A 21 5.89 7.32 9.68
CA MET A 21 6.60 6.03 9.58
C MET A 21 7.93 6.16 8.81
N ARG A 22 7.96 6.94 7.72
CA ARG A 22 9.19 7.19 6.95
C ARG A 22 10.22 7.96 7.77
N VAL A 23 9.81 8.99 8.52
CA VAL A 23 10.70 9.72 9.44
C VAL A 23 11.28 8.79 10.50
N ALA A 24 10.45 7.94 11.10
CA ALA A 24 10.90 6.97 12.09
C ALA A 24 11.89 5.93 11.53
N LEU A 25 11.66 5.46 10.30
CA LEU A 25 12.56 4.57 9.59
C LEU A 25 13.91 5.26 9.31
N GLN A 26 13.88 6.49 8.79
CA GLN A 26 15.08 7.28 8.50
C GLN A 26 15.88 7.61 9.76
N ALA A 27 15.20 7.85 10.88
CA ALA A 27 15.82 8.10 12.18
C ALA A 27 16.35 6.82 12.87
N GLY A 28 16.10 5.64 12.31
CA GLY A 28 16.46 4.36 12.93
C GLY A 28 15.65 4.03 14.19
N THR A 29 14.49 4.66 14.37
CA THR A 29 13.56 4.31 15.46
C THR A 29 12.84 2.99 15.18
N ILE A 30 12.61 2.68 13.91
CA ILE A 30 12.13 1.38 13.43
C ILE A 30 13.05 0.87 12.33
N ASP A 31 13.20 -0.44 12.23
CA ASP A 31 13.98 -1.07 11.15
C ASP A 31 13.17 -1.24 9.85
N ALA A 32 11.85 -1.32 9.97
CA ALA A 32 10.93 -1.49 8.84
C ALA A 32 9.50 -1.12 9.23
N TYR A 33 8.67 -0.83 8.22
CA TYR A 33 7.22 -0.82 8.32
C TYR A 33 6.61 -1.64 7.18
N VAL A 34 5.43 -2.20 7.42
CA VAL A 34 4.70 -2.98 6.41
C VAL A 34 3.75 -2.03 5.67
N SER A 35 3.79 -2.06 4.33
CA SER A 35 2.92 -1.26 3.48
C SER A 35 2.51 -2.02 2.22
N GLU A 36 1.56 -1.44 1.48
CA GLU A 36 1.17 -1.89 0.15
C GLU A 36 2.22 -1.50 -0.89
N LEU A 37 2.20 -2.17 -2.04
CA LEU A 37 3.17 -1.95 -3.12
C LEU A 37 3.30 -0.48 -3.57
N PRO A 38 2.21 0.30 -3.76
CA PRO A 38 2.33 1.70 -4.18
C PRO A 38 3.10 2.57 -3.19
N GLU A 39 2.84 2.39 -1.90
CA GLU A 39 3.52 3.12 -0.83
C GLU A 39 5.01 2.75 -0.77
N ALA A 40 5.35 1.46 -0.89
CA ALA A 40 6.74 1.02 -0.87
C ALA A 40 7.55 1.60 -2.05
N ILE A 41 6.96 1.64 -3.25
CA ILE A 41 7.56 2.28 -4.43
C ILE A 41 7.72 3.78 -4.19
N SER A 42 6.68 4.43 -3.66
CA SER A 42 6.73 5.85 -3.31
C SER A 42 7.86 6.17 -2.33
N ALA A 43 8.02 5.37 -1.28
CA ALA A 43 8.99 5.62 -0.23
C ALA A 43 10.42 5.50 -0.75
N GLN A 44 10.70 4.44 -1.51
CA GLN A 44 12.00 4.22 -2.14
C GLN A 44 12.32 5.28 -3.21
N ALA A 45 11.32 5.79 -3.94
CA ALA A 45 11.52 6.88 -4.89
C ALA A 45 11.82 8.23 -4.20
N ALA A 46 11.25 8.45 -3.02
CA ALA A 46 11.42 9.69 -2.25
C ALA A 46 12.73 9.74 -1.45
N ASN A 47 13.26 8.58 -1.04
CA ASN A 47 14.50 8.50 -0.27
C ASN A 47 15.34 7.29 -0.74
N SER A 48 16.54 7.57 -1.26
CA SER A 48 17.48 6.55 -1.75
C SER A 48 18.01 5.61 -0.66
N ASP A 49 17.88 5.99 0.61
CA ASP A 49 18.29 5.14 1.75
C ASP A 49 17.26 4.05 2.03
N PHE A 50 16.05 4.15 1.47
CA PHE A 50 15.00 3.16 1.65
C PHE A 50 15.06 2.07 0.59
N VAL A 51 14.75 0.85 0.99
CA VAL A 51 14.61 -0.29 0.09
C VAL A 51 13.30 -1.02 0.37
N MET A 52 12.53 -1.26 -0.69
CA MET A 52 11.37 -2.13 -0.62
C MET A 52 11.84 -3.59 -0.55
N VAL A 53 11.40 -4.30 0.49
CA VAL A 53 11.58 -5.76 0.60
C VAL A 53 10.29 -6.46 0.19
N LYS A 54 10.33 -7.15 -0.96
CA LYS A 54 9.21 -7.97 -1.42
C LYS A 54 9.33 -9.39 -0.87
N LEU A 55 8.37 -9.80 -0.05
CA LEU A 55 8.32 -11.15 0.50
C LEU A 55 7.79 -12.13 -0.54
N THR A 56 8.49 -13.25 -0.74
CA THR A 56 8.02 -14.38 -1.58
C THR A 56 6.91 -15.14 -0.87
N ASP A 57 7.16 -15.50 0.39
CA ASP A 57 6.16 -16.04 1.31
C ASP A 57 5.71 -14.91 2.23
N GLY A 58 4.68 -14.17 1.78
CA GLY A 58 4.17 -13.00 2.47
C GLY A 58 3.31 -13.32 3.70
N PHE A 59 2.71 -12.28 4.26
CA PHE A 59 1.78 -12.40 5.37
C PHE A 59 0.50 -13.13 4.97
N LYS A 60 -0.07 -13.88 5.91
CA LYS A 60 -1.46 -14.35 5.81
C LYS A 60 -2.38 -13.15 6.06
N ALA A 61 -2.98 -12.62 5.00
CA ALA A 61 -3.93 -11.52 5.05
C ALA A 61 -5.24 -11.98 4.41
N SER A 62 -6.38 -11.41 4.84
CA SER A 62 -7.64 -11.69 4.18
C SER A 62 -7.69 -11.01 2.81
N PRO A 63 -8.51 -11.50 1.87
CA PRO A 63 -8.73 -10.80 0.60
C PRO A 63 -9.21 -9.35 0.82
N GLU A 64 -9.97 -9.12 1.88
CA GLU A 64 -10.48 -7.79 2.27
C GLU A 64 -9.34 -6.83 2.68
N ASP A 65 -8.27 -7.34 3.28
CA ASP A 65 -7.10 -6.56 3.70
C ASP A 65 -6.10 -6.29 2.56
N THR A 66 -6.32 -6.89 1.38
CA THR A 66 -5.36 -6.89 0.27
C THR A 66 -5.95 -6.41 -1.06
N GLN A 67 -7.26 -6.19 -1.12
CA GLN A 67 -7.95 -5.72 -2.31
C GLN A 67 -8.35 -4.26 -2.20
N THR A 68 -8.08 -3.50 -3.26
CA THR A 68 -8.62 -2.15 -3.43
C THR A 68 -9.99 -2.22 -4.13
N ALA A 69 -10.99 -1.54 -3.55
CA ALA A 69 -12.34 -1.48 -4.09
C ALA A 69 -12.90 -0.05 -4.09
N VAL A 70 -13.92 0.19 -4.92
CA VAL A 70 -14.63 1.47 -4.95
C VAL A 70 -15.72 1.46 -3.88
N GLY A 71 -15.59 2.33 -2.89
CA GLY A 71 -16.59 2.50 -1.84
C GLY A 71 -17.88 3.14 -2.38
N VAL A 72 -19.02 2.48 -2.18
CA VAL A 72 -20.34 2.99 -2.60
C VAL A 72 -21.34 2.87 -1.46
N LYS A 73 -22.38 3.73 -1.49
CA LYS A 73 -23.50 3.62 -0.56
C LYS A 73 -24.13 2.23 -0.70
N LYS A 74 -24.51 1.63 0.43
CA LYS A 74 -25.26 0.37 0.45
C LYS A 74 -26.50 0.47 -0.46
N ASP A 75 -26.73 -0.58 -1.26
CA ASP A 75 -27.82 -0.69 -2.22
C ASP A 75 -27.79 0.38 -3.35
N SER A 76 -26.63 1.00 -3.60
CA SER A 76 -26.46 1.95 -4.69
C SER A 76 -26.63 1.27 -6.05
N PRO A 77 -27.44 1.82 -6.98
CA PRO A 77 -27.54 1.31 -8.34
C PRO A 77 -26.20 1.41 -9.09
N LEU A 78 -25.33 2.34 -8.69
CA LEU A 78 -24.01 2.55 -9.28
C LEU A 78 -23.09 1.34 -9.11
N THR A 79 -23.35 0.47 -8.14
CA THR A 79 -22.52 -0.72 -7.89
C THR A 79 -22.39 -1.57 -9.14
N LYS A 80 -23.48 -1.74 -9.89
CA LYS A 80 -23.47 -2.53 -11.13
C LYS A 80 -22.69 -1.81 -12.23
N GLU A 81 -23.00 -0.54 -12.44
CA GLU A 81 -22.40 0.29 -13.49
C GLU A 81 -20.87 0.42 -13.31
N ILE A 82 -20.42 0.66 -12.08
CA ILE A 82 -18.99 0.73 -11.74
C ILE A 82 -18.30 -0.60 -12.04
N ASN A 83 -18.90 -1.74 -11.64
CA ASN A 83 -18.33 -3.05 -11.92
C ASN A 83 -18.27 -3.37 -13.42
N GLU A 84 -19.28 -2.96 -14.20
CA GLU A 84 -19.29 -3.12 -15.65
C GLU A 84 -18.19 -2.28 -16.32
N ALA A 85 -18.01 -1.03 -15.89
CA ALA A 85 -16.92 -0.18 -16.37
C ALA A 85 -15.53 -0.74 -15.98
N LEU A 86 -15.34 -1.17 -14.73
CA LEU A 86 -14.07 -1.73 -14.29
C LEU A 86 -13.70 -3.02 -15.05
N LYS A 87 -14.68 -3.82 -15.48
CA LYS A 87 -14.44 -5.04 -16.28
C LYS A 87 -13.83 -4.76 -17.65
N THR A 88 -13.98 -3.55 -18.19
CA THR A 88 -13.39 -3.20 -19.49
C THR A 88 -11.91 -2.85 -19.39
N ILE A 89 -11.39 -2.63 -18.18
CA ILE A 89 -9.99 -2.26 -17.93
C ILE A 89 -9.20 -3.53 -17.64
N SER A 90 -8.23 -3.84 -18.50
CA SER A 90 -7.39 -5.03 -18.34
C SER A 90 -6.49 -4.95 -17.11
N SER A 91 -5.96 -6.09 -16.68
CA SER A 91 -5.01 -6.14 -15.56
C SER A 91 -3.74 -5.34 -15.86
N GLU A 92 -3.27 -5.38 -17.10
CA GLU A 92 -2.09 -4.62 -17.56
C GLU A 92 -2.38 -3.11 -17.55
N GLU A 93 -3.54 -2.69 -18.02
CA GLU A 93 -3.93 -1.28 -18.03
C GLU A 93 -4.11 -0.73 -16.61
N ARG A 94 -4.70 -1.52 -15.70
CA ARG A 94 -4.78 -1.17 -14.27
C ARG A 94 -3.39 -0.97 -13.65
N GLN A 95 -2.44 -1.85 -13.97
CA GLN A 95 -1.06 -1.73 -13.48
C GLN A 95 -0.38 -0.47 -14.03
N GLN A 96 -0.59 -0.17 -15.32
CA GLN A 96 -0.04 1.03 -15.95
C GLN A 96 -0.59 2.30 -15.30
N ILE A 97 -1.91 2.39 -15.12
CA ILE A 97 -2.57 3.53 -14.44
C ILE A 97 -1.99 3.72 -13.04
N MET A 98 -1.78 2.63 -12.28
CA MET A 98 -1.19 2.69 -10.94
C MET A 98 0.25 3.20 -10.97
N GLN A 99 1.09 2.73 -11.91
CA GLN A 99 2.46 3.21 -12.04
C GLN A 99 2.52 4.69 -12.40
N ASP A 100 1.66 5.14 -13.32
CA ASP A 100 1.58 6.54 -13.71
C ASP A 100 1.09 7.41 -12.55
N ALA A 101 0.15 6.92 -11.73
CA ALA A 101 -0.28 7.61 -10.53
C ALA A 101 0.85 7.76 -9.50
N ILE A 102 1.61 6.69 -9.23
CA ILE A 102 2.77 6.73 -8.32
C ILE A 102 3.82 7.72 -8.83
N LYS A 103 4.10 7.72 -10.14
CA LYS A 103 5.06 8.64 -10.76
C LYS A 103 4.64 10.11 -10.66
N ASN A 104 3.34 10.37 -10.74
CA ASN A 104 2.77 11.72 -10.71
C ASN A 104 2.34 12.17 -9.32
N GLN A 105 2.49 11.34 -8.29
CA GLN A 105 2.16 11.74 -6.93
C GLN A 105 3.06 12.93 -6.52
N PRO A 106 2.56 13.88 -5.73
CA PRO A 106 3.40 14.91 -5.15
C PRO A 106 4.54 14.26 -4.36
N ALA A 107 5.79 14.67 -4.64
CA ALA A 107 6.85 14.46 -3.65
C ALA A 107 6.43 15.27 -2.43
N ALA A 108 6.15 14.58 -1.33
CA ALA A 108 5.59 15.13 -0.10
C ALA A 108 6.00 16.60 0.15
N GLU A 109 5.02 17.49 0.33
CA GLU A 109 5.23 18.78 0.99
C GLU A 109 5.45 18.59 2.49
#